data_AF-A0A2N5JCH4-F1
#
_entry.id   AF-A0A2N5JCH4-F1
#
_cell.length_a   1.000
_cell.length_b   1.000
_cell.length_c   1.000
_cell.angle_alpha   90.00
_cell.angle_beta   90.00
_cell.angle_gamma   90.00
#
_symmetry.space_group_name_H-M   'P 1'
#
loop_
_entity.id
_entity.type
_entity.pdbx_description
1 polymer ?
#
loop_
_entity_poly.entity_id
_entity_poly.type
_entity_poly.pdbx_seq_one_letter_code
_entity_poly.pdbx_strand_id
1 'polypeptide(L)'
;MAGTISLDNLVSVSELSHGGVSRTLSRVSDDNPVVVMRNNKPAAVVITPEDYKRFTEAEENFALYLEAVNRMKHDDGSRFNADEVFGKGYQPVDDGFEPEFE
;
A
#
# COMPACT_ATOMS: atom_id res chain seq x y z
N MET A 1 13.05 -4.38 -5.71
CA MET A 1 13.91 -5.44 -5.16
C MET A 1 13.03 -6.64 -4.90
N ALA A 2 13.20 -7.75 -5.61
CA ALA A 2 12.50 -8.98 -5.26
C ALA A 2 13.14 -9.49 -3.97
N GLY A 3 12.45 -9.34 -2.83
CA GLY A 3 12.91 -9.86 -1.55
C GLY A 3 13.14 -11.35 -1.70
N THR A 4 14.40 -11.80 -1.59
CA THR A 4 14.74 -13.21 -1.63
C THR A 4 14.21 -13.84 -0.35
N ILE A 5 13.13 -14.62 -0.47
CA ILE A 5 12.55 -15.33 0.66
C ILE A 5 13.52 -16.45 1.04
N SER A 6 14.11 -16.37 2.23
CA SER A 6 14.93 -17.46 2.76
C SER A 6 14.10 -18.74 2.87
N LEU A 7 14.70 -19.89 2.59
CA LEU A 7 14.05 -21.19 2.80
C LEU A 7 13.61 -21.37 4.26
N ASP A 8 14.30 -20.72 5.21
CA ASP A 8 13.99 -20.73 6.65
C ASP A 8 12.67 -20.00 6.99
N ASN A 9 12.18 -19.18 6.05
CA ASN A 9 10.93 -18.45 6.14
C ASN A 9 9.77 -19.17 5.44
N LEU A 10 9.94 -20.43 5.06
CA LEU A 10 8.85 -21.28 4.58
C LEU A 10 8.25 -22.07 5.75
N VAL A 11 6.93 -22.03 5.92
CA VAL A 11 6.22 -22.81 6.93
C VAL A 11 5.06 -23.56 6.32
N SER A 12 4.86 -24.83 6.65
CA SER A 12 3.69 -25.59 6.16
C SER A 12 2.44 -25.26 6.97
N VAL A 13 1.26 -25.34 6.35
CA VAL A 13 -0.03 -25.26 7.09
C VAL A 13 -0.08 -26.29 8.22
N SER A 14 0.45 -27.49 7.99
CA SER A 14 0.51 -28.55 9.02
C SER A 14 1.34 -28.11 10.24
N GLU A 15 2.50 -27.49 10.04
CA GLU A 15 3.33 -26.99 11.15
C GLU A 15 2.61 -25.92 11.97
N LEU A 16 1.89 -25.02 11.30
CA LEU A 16 1.07 -24.02 11.99
C LEU A 16 -0.03 -24.70 12.83
N SER A 17 -0.75 -25.67 12.27
CA SER A 17 -1.81 -26.39 12.99
C SER A 17 -1.30 -27.20 14.19
N HIS A 18 -0.05 -27.67 14.17
CA HIS A 18 0.57 -28.44 15.26
C HIS A 18 1.30 -27.56 16.28
N GLY A 19 0.85 -26.31 16.46
CA GLY A 19 1.39 -25.39 17.48
C GLY A 19 2.61 -24.58 17.03
N GLY A 20 2.96 -24.61 15.73
CA GLY A 20 4.05 -23.81 15.17
C GLY A 20 3.75 -22.31 15.03
N VAL A 21 2.53 -21.85 15.34
CA VAL A 21 2.10 -20.45 15.12
C VAL A 21 3.00 -19.46 15.87
N SER A 22 3.24 -19.64 17.17
CA SER A 22 4.01 -18.69 17.97
C SER A 22 5.45 -18.53 17.46
N ARG A 23 6.13 -19.65 17.15
CA ARG A 23 7.48 -19.65 16.55
C ARG A 23 7.51 -19.02 15.14
N THR A 24 6.41 -19.13 14.41
CA THR A 24 6.30 -18.54 13.08
C THR A 24 6.16 -17.03 13.18
N LEU A 25 5.26 -16.55 14.03
CA LEU A 25 5.06 -15.11 14.24
C LEU A 25 6.30 -14.44 14.83
N SER A 26 7.05 -15.11 15.70
CA SER A 26 8.31 -14.56 16.23
C SER A 26 9.42 -14.38 15.19
N ARG A 27 9.29 -15.00 14.00
CA ARG A 27 10.22 -14.83 12.88
C ARG A 27 9.81 -13.67 11.96
N VAL A 28 8.55 -13.27 11.99
CA VAL A 28 8.06 -12.17 11.16
C VAL A 28 8.59 -10.86 11.73
N SER A 29 9.32 -10.13 10.91
CA SER A 29 9.83 -8.80 11.22
C SER A 29 9.86 -7.98 9.94
N ASP A 30 10.13 -6.68 10.06
CA ASP A 30 10.21 -5.79 8.90
C ASP A 30 11.22 -6.31 7.86
N ASP A 31 10.81 -6.24 6.59
CA ASP A 31 11.50 -6.78 5.42
C ASP A 31 11.81 -8.31 5.51
N ASN A 32 11.24 -9.03 6.48
CA ASN A 32 11.44 -10.47 6.70
C ASN A 32 10.10 -11.24 6.73
N PRO A 33 9.48 -11.44 5.55
CA PRO A 33 8.20 -12.13 5.44
C PRO A 33 8.34 -13.64 5.68
N VAL A 34 7.27 -14.26 6.17
CA VAL A 34 7.13 -15.72 6.23
C VAL A 34 6.10 -16.18 5.19
N VAL A 35 6.42 -17.21 4.42
CA VAL A 35 5.51 -17.79 3.42
C VAL A 35 4.90 -19.08 3.95
N VAL A 36 3.58 -19.13 3.93
CA VAL A 36 2.82 -20.32 4.29
C VAL A 36 2.62 -21.19 3.05
N MET A 37 3.01 -22.46 3.17
CA MET A 37 2.97 -23.46 2.12
C MET A 37 1.82 -24.45 2.36
N ARG A 38 1.04 -24.73 1.32
CA ARG A 38 0.01 -25.78 1.29
C ARG A 38 0.28 -26.71 0.12
N ASN A 39 0.46 -28.01 0.38
CA ASN A 39 0.78 -29.00 -0.65
C ASN A 39 1.98 -28.59 -1.54
N ASN A 40 3.06 -28.11 -0.92
CA ASN A 40 4.27 -27.60 -1.57
C ASN A 40 4.05 -26.40 -2.51
N LYS A 41 2.96 -25.65 -2.34
CA LYS A 41 2.70 -24.39 -3.06
C LYS A 41 2.50 -23.24 -2.08
N PRO A 42 3.02 -22.03 -2.38
CA PRO A 42 2.71 -20.83 -1.60
C PRO A 42 1.20 -20.59 -1.55
N ALA A 43 0.68 -20.37 -0.35
CA ALA A 43 -0.75 -20.17 -0.11
C ALA A 43 -1.05 -18.83 0.57
N ALA A 44 -0.13 -18.32 1.39
CA ALA A 44 -0.22 -17.01 2.02
C ALA A 44 1.17 -16.48 2.37
N VAL A 45 1.26 -15.18 2.64
CA VAL A 45 2.44 -14.51 3.17
C VAL A 45 2.03 -13.78 4.43
N VAL A 46 2.85 -13.87 5.48
CA VAL A 46 2.69 -13.17 6.75
C VAL A 46 3.79 -12.10 6.83
N ILE A 47 3.38 -10.86 7.07
CA ILE A 47 4.24 -9.68 7.18
C ILE A 47 3.85 -8.86 8.40
N THR A 48 4.71 -7.90 8.79
CA THR A 48 4.36 -6.94 9.84
C THR A 48 3.28 -5.96 9.35
N PRO A 49 2.45 -5.41 10.25
CA PRO A 49 1.54 -4.33 9.90
C PRO A 49 2.24 -3.12 9.26
N GLU A 50 3.47 -2.83 9.68
CA GLU A 50 4.31 -1.76 9.16
C GLU A 50 4.69 -2.01 7.69
N ASP A 51 5.14 -3.21 7.34
CA ASP A 51 5.40 -3.59 5.95
C ASP A 51 4.12 -3.55 5.10
N TYR A 52 2.99 -4.01 5.65
CA TYR A 52 1.70 -3.94 4.97
C TYR A 52 1.32 -2.50 4.62
N LYS A 53 1.45 -1.57 5.57
CA LYS A 53 1.20 -0.13 5.34
C LYS A 53 2.14 0.41 4.28
N ARG A 54 3.45 0.16 4.42
CA ARG A 54 4.47 0.64 3.48
C ARG A 54 4.22 0.16 2.04
N PHE A 55 3.82 -1.09 1.84
CA PHE A 55 3.49 -1.60 0.51
C PHE A 55 2.21 -0.99 -0.06
N THR A 56 1.20 -0.80 0.78
CA THR A 56 -0.06 -0.15 0.39
C THR A 56 0.18 1.30 -0.02
N GLU A 57 0.88 2.08 0.81
CA GLU A 57 1.28 3.46 0.50
C GLU A 57 2.14 3.54 -0.77
N ALA A 58 3.04 2.58 -1.00
CA ALA A 58 3.85 2.54 -2.21
C ALA A 58 3.01 2.31 -3.48
N GLU A 59 1.96 1.47 -3.40
CA GLU A 59 1.03 1.25 -4.51
C GLU A 59 0.22 2.52 -4.83
N GLU A 60 -0.32 3.18 -3.81
CA GLU A 60 -1.06 4.44 -3.95
C GLU A 60 -0.17 5.55 -4.54
N ASN A 61 1.05 5.70 -4.00
CA ASN A 61 2.02 6.66 -4.50
C ASN A 61 2.42 6.37 -5.95
N PHE A 62 2.52 5.10 -6.34
CA PHE A 62 2.82 4.73 -7.71
C PHE A 62 1.68 5.10 -8.66
N ALA A 63 0.42 4.91 -8.26
CA ALA A 63 -0.73 5.36 -9.03
C ALA A 63 -0.74 6.89 -9.22
N LEU A 64 -0.49 7.64 -8.15
CA LEU A 64 -0.36 9.11 -8.21
C LEU A 64 0.80 9.55 -9.11
N TYR A 65 1.93 8.85 -9.06
CA TYR A 65 3.07 9.12 -9.92
C TYR A 65 2.73 8.93 -11.40
N LEU A 66 2.07 7.82 -11.76
CA LEU A 66 1.64 7.57 -13.15
C LEU A 66 0.68 8.65 -13.64
N GLU A 67 -0.25 9.09 -12.80
CA GLU A 67 -1.18 10.16 -13.12
C GLU A 67 -0.45 11.50 -13.32
N ALA A 68 0.51 11.84 -12.46
CA ALA A 68 1.35 13.02 -12.64
C ALA A 68 2.14 12.98 -13.96
N VAL A 69 2.75 11.82 -14.28
CA VAL A 69 3.46 11.61 -15.56
C VAL A 69 2.50 11.77 -16.74
N ASN A 70 1.28 11.24 -16.64
CA ASN A 70 0.27 11.36 -17.68
C ASN A 70 -0.15 12.82 -17.91
N ARG A 71 -0.39 13.57 -16.82
CA ARG A 71 -0.69 15.01 -16.88
C ARG A 71 0.44 15.81 -17.50
N MET A 72 1.69 15.54 -17.12
CA MET A 72 2.85 16.21 -17.70
C MET A 72 3.01 15.93 -19.21
N LYS A 73 2.71 14.72 -19.67
CA LYS A 73 2.76 14.37 -21.10
C LYS A 73 1.71 15.08 -21.94
N HIS A 74 0.56 15.40 -21.34
CA HIS A 74 -0.56 16.07 -21.99
C HIS A 74 -0.72 17.54 -21.56
N ASP A 75 0.28 18.10 -20.87
CA ASP A 75 0.28 19.50 -20.45
C ASP A 75 0.42 20.38 -21.70
N ASP A 76 -0.59 21.20 -21.95
CA ASP A 76 -0.60 22.19 -23.02
C ASP A 76 0.11 23.49 -22.60
N GLY A 77 0.60 23.55 -21.35
CA GLY A 77 1.26 24.70 -20.77
C GLY A 77 0.30 25.81 -20.31
N SER A 78 -1.01 25.61 -20.48
CA SER A 78 -2.02 26.54 -19.99
C SER A 78 -1.98 26.59 -18.47
N ARG A 79 -2.08 27.80 -17.93
CA ARG A 79 -2.14 28.05 -16.49
C ARG A 79 -3.30 28.98 -16.23
N PHE A 80 -4.14 28.61 -15.28
CA PHE A 80 -5.33 29.36 -14.93
C PHE A 80 -5.21 29.87 -13.50
N ASN A 81 -5.58 31.12 -13.27
CA ASN A 81 -5.74 31.66 -11.94
C ASN A 81 -7.13 31.28 -11.36
N ALA A 82 -7.34 31.55 -10.07
CA ALA A 82 -8.58 31.19 -9.40
C ALA A 82 -9.83 31.84 -10.03
N ASP A 83 -9.74 33.08 -10.51
CA ASP A 83 -10.87 33.77 -11.16
C ASP A 83 -11.24 33.11 -12.50
N GLU A 84 -10.26 32.58 -13.23
CA GLU A 84 -10.47 31.89 -14.50
C GLU A 84 -11.09 30.50 -14.32
N VAL A 85 -10.78 29.82 -13.21
CA VAL A 85 -11.32 28.48 -12.90
C VAL A 85 -12.69 28.55 -12.23
N PHE A 86 -12.85 29.41 -11.23
CA PHE A 86 -14.05 29.47 -10.39
C PHE A 86 -15.00 30.61 -10.74
N GLY A 87 -14.53 31.59 -11.53
CA GLY A 87 -15.24 32.83 -11.80
C GLY A 87 -14.95 33.91 -10.77
N LYS A 88 -14.99 35.17 -11.21
CA LYS A 88 -14.79 36.33 -10.33
C LYS A 88 -15.86 36.37 -9.24
N GLY A 89 -15.41 36.51 -7.99
CA GLY A 89 -16.31 36.61 -6.84
C GLY A 89 -16.91 35.27 -6.41
N TYR A 90 -16.36 34.14 -6.86
CA TYR A 90 -16.71 32.84 -6.30
C TYR A 90 -16.52 32.84 -4.78
N GLN A 91 -17.58 32.50 -4.07
CA GLN A 91 -17.54 32.17 -2.66
C GLN A 91 -17.89 30.68 -2.55
N PRO A 92 -17.02 29.86 -1.93
CA PRO A 92 -17.38 28.49 -1.61
C PRO A 92 -18.71 28.48 -0.87
N VAL A 93 -19.63 27.63 -1.30
CA VAL A 93 -20.80 27.33 -0.48
C VAL A 93 -20.25 26.56 0.73
N ASP A 94 -20.44 27.11 1.92
CA ASP A 94 -20.29 26.34 3.14
C ASP A 94 -21.41 25.29 3.14
N ASP A 95 -21.06 24.08 2.73
CA ASP A 95 -21.96 22.93 2.69
C ASP A 95 -22.10 22.27 4.07
N GLY A 96 -21.51 22.86 5.11
CA GLY A 96 -21.49 22.31 6.46
C GLY A 96 -20.67 21.03 6.58
N PHE A 97 -19.82 20.72 5.59
CA PHE A 97 -18.97 19.54 5.64
C PHE A 97 -17.82 19.76 6.63
N GLU A 98 -17.93 19.14 7.79
CA GLU A 98 -16.82 18.99 8.74
C GLU A 98 -16.12 17.66 8.45
N PRO A 99 -14.87 17.66 7.94
CA PRO A 99 -14.15 16.41 7.73
C PRO A 99 -13.89 15.73 9.08
N GLU A 100 -14.48 14.55 9.27
CA GLU A 100 -14.16 13.68 10.39
C GLU A 100 -12.80 13.03 10.12
N PHE A 101 -11.73 13.65 10.65
CA PHE A 101 -10.42 13.02 10.70
C PHE A 101 -10.37 12.08 11.91
N GLU A 102 -10.38 10.76 11.67
CA GLU A 102 -10.02 9.73 12.66
C GLU A 102 -8.51 9.65 12.89
#